data_AF-E4YZ77-F1
#
_entry.id   AF-E4YZ77-F1
#
_cell.length_a   1.000
_cell.length_b   1.000
_cell.length_c   1.000
_cell.angle_alpha   90.00
_cell.angle_beta   90.00
_cell.angle_gamma   90.00
#
_symmetry.space_group_name_H-M   'P 1'
#
loop_
_entity.id
_entity.type
_entity.pdbx_description
1 polymer ?
#
loop_
_entity_poly.entity_id
_entity_poly.type
_entity_poly.pdbx_seq_one_letter_code
_entity_poly.pdbx_strand_id
1 'polypeptide(L)'
;MKSSSRESRLHEYYELVCEQLFSSISPCSGLVGDGKVAFIRDSIYSAAAIWTLSIAYKSVSTDNGIQFELEQKVIKIMRGVLTSLMYQAERIEDYKRDPCPSHAIRAYFDWTTGQECAIPADVRSYNSQHHLQLHAVALFLNYLAQMIKAKLKIVLTTSEISLVQNLVYYIERSYRTPDFGIWGRGSRHNNGSSELSASTVGAVKSALFAIDGMNLLGPDCASWSSIYVDRDAFSRNRRTLEEILPKESKSKSTDSALISTLSYPFFSIANSSTIYQESMQKVRVELERSNGYIRYSKDGLGTCVEDETRGHYEPHELRNFDKIE
;
A
#
# COMPACT_ATOMS: atom_id res chain seq x y z
N MET A 1 12.08 -26.77 -27.21
CA MET A 1 10.63 -26.95 -26.92
C MET A 1 10.15 -26.26 -25.63
N LYS A 2 10.91 -26.17 -24.53
CA LYS A 2 10.44 -25.46 -23.29
C LYS A 2 10.35 -23.92 -23.40
N SER A 3 11.18 -23.26 -24.24
CA SER A 3 11.17 -21.79 -24.41
C SER A 3 9.83 -21.26 -24.96
N SER A 4 9.32 -21.91 -26.01
CA SER A 4 8.09 -21.52 -26.71
C SER A 4 6.84 -21.53 -25.81
N SER A 5 6.75 -22.46 -24.85
CA SER A 5 5.62 -22.49 -23.89
C SER A 5 5.71 -21.35 -22.86
N ARG A 6 6.92 -20.97 -22.43
CA ARG A 6 7.11 -19.88 -21.47
C ARG A 6 6.80 -18.53 -22.09
N GLU A 7 7.28 -18.31 -23.31
CA GLU A 7 7.04 -17.07 -24.06
C GLU A 7 5.56 -16.89 -24.38
N SER A 8 4.87 -17.97 -24.78
CA SER A 8 3.41 -17.95 -24.96
C SER A 8 2.67 -17.52 -23.69
N ARG A 9 3.03 -18.10 -22.54
CA ARG A 9 2.40 -17.74 -21.25
C ARG A 9 2.69 -16.30 -20.82
N LEU A 10 3.90 -15.80 -21.09
CA LEU A 10 4.22 -14.40 -20.82
C LEU A 10 3.38 -13.47 -21.70
N HIS A 11 3.17 -13.85 -22.95
CA HIS A 11 2.30 -13.12 -23.86
C HIS A 11 0.84 -13.11 -23.39
N GLU A 12 0.31 -14.25 -22.92
CA GLU A 12 -1.02 -14.31 -22.30
C GLU A 12 -1.13 -13.35 -21.10
N TYR A 13 -0.12 -13.30 -20.22
CA TYR A 13 -0.11 -12.34 -19.11
C TYR A 13 0.00 -10.89 -19.58
N TYR A 14 0.74 -10.64 -20.66
CA TYR A 14 0.83 -9.32 -21.26
C TYR A 14 -0.52 -8.85 -21.81
N GLU A 15 -1.23 -9.71 -22.54
CA GLU A 15 -2.58 -9.40 -23.04
C GLU A 15 -3.55 -9.11 -21.88
N LEU A 16 -3.51 -9.91 -20.81
CA LEU A 16 -4.32 -9.68 -19.61
C LEU A 16 -4.01 -8.33 -18.94
N VAL A 17 -2.72 -7.99 -18.81
CA VAL A 17 -2.30 -6.70 -18.24
C VAL A 17 -2.73 -5.53 -19.13
N CYS A 18 -2.64 -5.68 -20.46
CA CYS A 18 -3.09 -4.67 -21.40
C CYS A 18 -4.60 -4.43 -21.27
N GLU A 19 -5.39 -5.50 -21.24
CA GLU A 19 -6.85 -5.40 -21.17
C GLU A 19 -7.32 -4.81 -19.83
N GLN A 20 -6.81 -5.34 -18.72
CA GLN A 20 -7.33 -5.04 -17.38
C GLN A 20 -6.71 -3.80 -16.74
N LEU A 21 -5.41 -3.55 -16.95
CA LEU A 21 -4.70 -2.47 -16.27
C LEU A 21 -4.47 -1.25 -17.15
N PHE A 22 -4.14 -1.40 -18.43
CA PHE A 22 -3.76 -0.23 -19.24
C PHE A 22 -4.92 0.73 -19.48
N SER A 23 -6.12 0.18 -19.64
CA SER A 23 -7.37 0.94 -19.77
C SER A 23 -7.69 1.79 -18.54
N SER A 24 -7.20 1.37 -17.36
CA SER A 24 -7.43 2.04 -16.08
C SER A 24 -6.36 3.09 -15.74
N ILE A 25 -5.25 3.17 -16.51
CA ILE A 25 -4.18 4.15 -16.30
C ILE A 25 -4.59 5.49 -16.91
N SER A 26 -4.57 6.54 -16.09
CA SER A 26 -4.77 7.91 -16.55
C SER A 26 -3.64 8.35 -17.48
N PRO A 27 -3.94 8.81 -18.72
CA PRO A 27 -2.89 9.31 -19.61
C PRO A 27 -2.24 10.59 -19.06
N CYS A 28 -3.01 11.39 -18.32
CA CYS A 28 -2.57 12.66 -17.76
C CYS A 28 -1.78 12.48 -16.47
N SER A 29 -2.42 11.99 -15.40
CA SER A 29 -1.77 11.85 -14.09
C SER A 29 -0.86 10.62 -14.01
N GLY A 30 -1.20 9.53 -14.71
CA GLY A 30 -0.57 8.22 -14.55
C GLY A 30 -1.19 7.35 -13.45
N LEU A 31 -2.13 7.88 -12.66
CA LEU A 31 -2.80 7.10 -11.62
C LEU A 31 -3.71 6.02 -12.22
N VAL A 32 -3.94 4.94 -11.47
CA VAL A 32 -4.85 3.85 -11.86
C VAL A 32 -6.15 3.98 -11.08
N GLY A 33 -7.27 3.95 -11.79
CA GLY A 33 -8.59 4.10 -11.19
C GLY A 33 -9.73 4.00 -12.20
N ASP A 34 -10.91 4.47 -11.83
CA ASP A 34 -12.17 4.25 -12.56
C ASP A 34 -12.52 5.36 -13.56
N GLY A 35 -11.57 6.25 -13.88
CA GLY A 35 -11.82 7.45 -14.69
C GLY A 35 -12.22 8.69 -13.90
N LYS A 36 -12.54 8.56 -12.61
CA LYS A 36 -12.90 9.67 -11.72
C LYS A 36 -11.96 9.76 -10.52
N VAL A 37 -11.73 8.63 -9.87
CA VAL A 37 -10.98 8.54 -8.63
C VAL A 37 -9.90 7.48 -8.77
N ALA A 38 -8.73 7.76 -8.23
CA ALA A 38 -7.65 6.80 -8.12
C ALA A 38 -7.14 6.70 -6.69
N PHE A 39 -7.01 5.47 -6.21
CA PHE A 39 -6.37 5.17 -4.93
C PHE A 39 -4.87 4.94 -5.14
N ILE A 40 -4.04 5.49 -4.24
CA ILE A 40 -2.58 5.31 -4.27
C ILE A 40 -2.23 3.82 -4.21
N ARG A 41 -2.84 3.09 -3.28
CA ARG A 41 -2.55 1.67 -3.07
C ARG A 41 -2.80 0.86 -4.33
N ASP A 42 -3.93 1.10 -4.98
CA ASP A 42 -4.36 0.36 -6.16
C ASP A 42 -3.44 0.70 -7.34
N SER A 43 -3.08 1.97 -7.50
CA SER A 43 -2.05 2.41 -8.45
C SER A 43 -0.71 1.70 -8.24
N ILE A 44 -0.24 1.59 -6.99
CA ILE A 44 1.04 0.93 -6.69
C ILE A 44 0.99 -0.57 -6.94
N TYR A 45 -0.08 -1.27 -6.56
CA TYR A 45 -0.20 -2.70 -6.84
C TYR A 45 -0.33 -3.00 -8.33
N SER A 46 -1.04 -2.16 -9.09
CA SER A 46 -1.06 -2.25 -10.56
C SER A 46 0.34 -2.05 -11.14
N ALA A 47 1.09 -1.04 -10.66
CA ALA A 47 2.49 -0.85 -11.05
C ALA A 47 3.35 -2.07 -10.69
N ALA A 48 3.19 -2.66 -9.51
CA ALA A 48 3.92 -3.85 -9.11
C ALA A 48 3.62 -5.08 -9.99
N ALA A 49 2.37 -5.27 -10.40
CA ALA A 49 1.98 -6.34 -11.32
C ALA A 49 2.64 -6.16 -12.70
N ILE A 50 2.54 -4.96 -13.28
CA ILE A 50 3.15 -4.60 -14.57
C ILE A 50 4.68 -4.75 -14.49
N TRP A 51 5.29 -4.29 -13.40
CA TRP A 51 6.74 -4.38 -13.19
C TRP A 51 7.23 -5.83 -13.04
N THR A 52 6.48 -6.67 -12.34
CA THR A 52 6.81 -8.10 -12.22
C THR A 52 6.83 -8.77 -13.59
N LEU A 53 5.86 -8.42 -14.44
CA LEU A 53 5.83 -8.90 -15.82
C LEU A 53 7.04 -8.37 -16.63
N SER A 54 7.39 -7.09 -16.48
CA SER A 54 8.56 -6.52 -17.17
C SER A 54 9.87 -7.23 -16.78
N ILE A 55 10.04 -7.56 -15.50
CA ILE A 55 11.18 -8.36 -15.01
C ILE A 55 11.18 -9.74 -15.67
N ALA A 56 10.02 -10.38 -15.81
CA ALA A 56 9.93 -11.69 -16.45
C ALA A 56 10.33 -11.63 -17.94
N TYR A 57 9.90 -10.58 -18.65
CA TYR A 57 10.25 -10.32 -20.05
C TYR A 57 11.74 -10.07 -20.26
N LYS A 58 12.45 -9.47 -19.28
CA LYS A 58 13.91 -9.30 -19.32
C LYS A 58 14.69 -10.61 -19.52
N SER A 59 14.10 -11.74 -19.16
CA SER A 59 14.72 -13.06 -19.29
C SER A 59 14.37 -13.80 -20.60
N VAL A 60 13.64 -13.15 -21.51
CA VAL A 60 13.23 -13.69 -22.81
C VAL A 60 14.17 -13.16 -23.90
N SER A 61 14.49 -13.98 -24.90
CA SER A 61 15.38 -13.60 -26.01
C SER A 61 14.72 -12.66 -27.03
N THR A 62 13.40 -12.76 -27.20
CA THR A 62 12.58 -12.00 -28.15
C THR A 62 11.55 -11.18 -27.39
N ASP A 63 12.00 -10.08 -26.78
CA ASP A 63 11.15 -9.15 -26.03
C ASP A 63 10.37 -8.19 -26.94
N ASN A 64 10.88 -7.88 -28.14
CA ASN A 64 10.29 -6.92 -29.08
C ASN A 64 9.99 -5.53 -28.47
N GLY A 65 10.64 -5.16 -27.36
CA GLY A 65 10.43 -3.88 -26.67
C GLY A 65 9.33 -3.89 -25.61
N ILE A 66 8.67 -5.03 -25.37
CA ILE A 66 7.61 -5.18 -24.36
C ILE A 66 8.13 -4.82 -22.96
N GLN A 67 9.33 -5.29 -22.59
CA GLN A 67 9.95 -4.95 -21.30
C GLN A 67 10.04 -3.43 -21.11
N PHE A 68 10.52 -2.73 -22.13
CA PHE A 68 10.66 -1.28 -22.08
C PHE A 68 9.31 -0.57 -21.96
N GLU A 69 8.31 -1.00 -22.75
CA GLU A 69 6.95 -0.45 -22.67
C GLU A 69 6.37 -0.61 -21.26
N LEU A 70 6.46 -1.81 -20.69
CA LEU A 70 5.97 -2.11 -19.35
C LEU A 70 6.69 -1.25 -18.29
N GLU A 71 8.02 -1.11 -18.38
CA GLU A 71 8.79 -0.24 -17.48
C GLU A 71 8.38 1.24 -17.59
N GLN A 72 8.14 1.76 -18.80
CA GLN A 72 7.68 3.14 -18.96
C GLN A 72 6.30 3.37 -18.33
N LYS A 73 5.39 2.39 -18.40
CA LYS A 73 4.09 2.47 -17.74
C LYS A 73 4.23 2.44 -16.21
N VAL A 74 5.08 1.57 -15.67
CA VAL A 74 5.40 1.54 -14.24
C VAL A 74 5.94 2.88 -13.76
N ILE A 75 6.90 3.46 -14.51
CA ILE A 75 7.47 4.77 -14.21
C ILE A 75 6.37 5.83 -14.23
N LYS A 76 5.50 5.84 -15.23
CA LYS A 76 4.37 6.78 -15.32
C LYS A 76 3.44 6.68 -14.11
N ILE A 77 3.08 5.46 -13.68
CA ILE A 77 2.20 5.26 -12.52
C ILE A 77 2.87 5.74 -11.22
N MET A 78 4.10 5.30 -10.96
CA MET A 78 4.81 5.67 -9.74
C MET A 78 5.11 7.17 -9.66
N ARG A 79 5.40 7.80 -10.80
CA ARG A 79 5.54 9.27 -10.88
C ARG A 79 4.21 9.99 -10.69
N GLY A 80 3.10 9.43 -11.16
CA GLY A 80 1.75 9.92 -10.87
C GLY A 80 1.48 9.96 -9.36
N VAL A 81 1.72 8.83 -8.68
CA VAL A 81 1.60 8.74 -7.21
C VAL A 81 2.50 9.75 -6.51
N LEU A 82 3.77 9.86 -6.92
CA LEU A 82 4.71 10.84 -6.36
C LEU A 82 4.20 12.28 -6.52
N THR A 83 3.72 12.63 -7.71
CA THR A 83 3.18 13.97 -8.02
C THR A 83 1.94 14.26 -7.18
N SER A 84 1.05 13.29 -7.01
CA SER A 84 -0.12 13.41 -6.13
C SER A 84 0.26 13.63 -4.67
N LEU A 85 1.31 12.96 -4.20
CA LEU A 85 1.86 13.20 -2.86
C LEU A 85 2.54 14.57 -2.75
N MET A 86 3.15 15.08 -3.82
CA MET A 86 3.72 16.44 -3.86
C MET A 86 2.66 17.53 -3.70
N TYR A 87 1.46 17.33 -4.27
CA TYR A 87 0.35 18.27 -4.05
C TYR A 87 -0.08 18.37 -2.57
N GLN A 88 0.28 17.40 -1.73
CA GLN A 88 -0.03 17.38 -0.30
C GLN A 88 1.18 17.72 0.59
N ALA A 89 2.25 18.31 0.03
CA ALA A 89 3.47 18.60 0.78
C ALA A 89 3.23 19.45 2.03
N GLU A 90 2.35 20.44 1.97
CA GLU A 90 2.00 21.29 3.13
C GLU A 90 1.35 20.48 4.26
N ARG A 91 0.42 19.56 3.93
CA ARG A 91 -0.18 18.65 4.91
C ARG A 91 0.84 17.75 5.59
N ILE A 92 1.86 17.30 4.86
CA ILE A 92 2.94 16.49 5.45
C ILE A 92 3.72 17.30 6.48
N GLU A 93 3.99 18.59 6.20
CA GLU A 93 4.62 19.49 7.17
C GLU A 93 3.76 19.73 8.40
N ASP A 94 2.46 19.96 8.21
CA ASP A 94 1.50 20.13 9.31
C ASP A 94 1.41 18.86 10.17
N TYR A 95 1.36 17.69 9.55
CA TYR A 95 1.30 16.41 10.26
C TYR A 95 2.58 16.13 11.07
N LYS A 96 3.76 16.53 10.56
CA LYS A 96 5.02 16.39 11.33
C LYS A 96 5.00 17.25 12.60
N ARG A 97 4.32 18.41 12.58
CA ARG A 97 4.15 19.29 13.73
C ARG A 97 3.09 18.77 14.69
N ASP A 98 1.94 18.37 14.15
CA ASP A 98 0.79 17.84 14.87
C ASP A 98 0.22 16.60 14.18
N PRO A 99 0.62 15.39 14.61
CA PRO A 99 0.20 14.13 14.01
C PRO A 99 -1.26 13.78 14.38
N CYS A 100 -2.20 14.40 13.68
CA CYS A 100 -3.63 14.15 13.86
C CYS A 100 -4.31 13.81 12.52
N PRO A 101 -5.47 13.12 12.52
CA PRO A 101 -6.16 12.75 11.29
C PRO A 101 -6.50 13.92 10.37
N SER A 102 -6.71 15.14 10.89
CA SER A 102 -7.02 16.32 10.08
C SER A 102 -5.85 16.78 9.20
N HIS A 103 -4.62 16.53 9.63
CA HIS A 103 -3.41 16.81 8.83
C HIS A 103 -2.94 15.60 8.01
N ALA A 104 -3.64 14.47 8.09
CA ALA A 104 -3.28 13.29 7.33
C ALA A 104 -3.39 13.54 5.81
N ILE A 105 -2.42 13.01 5.07
CA ILE A 105 -2.51 13.01 3.61
C ILE A 105 -3.60 12.05 3.13
N ARG A 106 -4.28 12.41 2.05
CA ARG A 106 -5.28 11.59 1.39
C ARG A 106 -4.62 10.42 0.66
N ALA A 107 -5.34 9.30 0.65
CA ALA A 107 -4.95 8.08 -0.06
C ALA A 107 -5.61 7.95 -1.45
N TYR A 108 -6.46 8.91 -1.84
CA TYR A 108 -7.17 8.96 -3.12
C TYR A 108 -7.13 10.35 -3.73
N PHE A 109 -7.23 10.41 -5.05
CA PHE A 109 -7.06 11.62 -5.86
C PHE A 109 -7.99 11.60 -7.07
N ASP A 110 -8.15 12.76 -7.69
CA ASP A 110 -8.76 12.86 -9.00
C ASP A 110 -7.95 12.05 -10.01
N TRP A 111 -8.62 11.14 -10.73
CA TRP A 111 -7.95 10.23 -11.67
C TRP A 111 -7.26 10.98 -12.81
N THR A 112 -7.85 12.05 -13.33
CA THR A 112 -7.30 12.78 -14.47
C THR A 112 -6.13 13.67 -14.08
N THR A 113 -6.28 14.47 -13.02
CA THR A 113 -5.35 15.53 -12.63
C THR A 113 -4.34 15.08 -11.57
N GLY A 114 -4.66 14.03 -10.81
CA GLY A 114 -3.88 13.58 -9.67
C GLY A 114 -3.91 14.53 -8.47
N GLN A 115 -4.78 15.55 -8.49
CA GLN A 115 -4.98 16.49 -7.40
C GLN A 115 -5.97 15.96 -6.36
N GLU A 116 -6.03 16.62 -5.21
CA GLU A 116 -7.04 16.33 -4.20
C GLU A 116 -8.45 16.49 -4.78
N CYS A 117 -9.28 15.45 -4.64
CA CYS A 117 -10.69 15.48 -5.04
C CYS A 117 -11.64 15.32 -3.84
N ALA A 118 -12.92 15.59 -4.06
CA ALA A 118 -13.96 15.31 -3.06
C ALA A 118 -14.02 13.81 -2.74
N ILE A 119 -14.59 13.47 -1.57
CA ILE A 119 -14.78 12.07 -1.17
C ILE A 119 -15.62 11.37 -2.26
N PRO A 120 -15.15 10.23 -2.79
CA PRO A 120 -15.92 9.46 -3.77
C PRO A 120 -17.24 8.98 -3.15
N ALA A 121 -18.36 9.09 -3.88
CA ALA A 121 -19.69 8.75 -3.36
C ALA A 121 -19.87 7.26 -2.99
N ASP A 122 -19.05 6.40 -3.60
CA ASP A 122 -18.93 4.96 -3.38
C ASP A 122 -18.03 4.62 -2.18
N VAL A 123 -17.20 5.55 -1.72
CA VAL A 123 -16.20 5.32 -0.69
C VAL A 123 -16.71 5.87 0.64
N ARG A 124 -17.81 5.25 1.10
CA ARG A 124 -18.66 5.76 2.20
C ARG A 124 -18.02 5.65 3.58
N SER A 125 -17.05 4.76 3.78
CA SER A 125 -16.29 4.69 5.05
C SER A 125 -15.40 5.92 5.29
N TYR A 126 -15.27 6.81 4.31
CA TYR A 126 -14.49 8.04 4.35
C TYR A 126 -15.39 9.28 4.56
N ASN A 127 -16.48 9.13 5.33
CA ASN A 127 -17.34 10.26 5.72
C ASN A 127 -16.59 11.39 6.44
N SER A 128 -15.38 11.13 6.97
CA SER A 128 -14.41 12.17 7.30
C SER A 128 -13.50 12.44 6.11
N GLN A 129 -13.30 13.73 5.76
CA GLN A 129 -12.26 14.18 4.81
C GLN A 129 -10.81 13.86 5.27
N HIS A 130 -10.69 13.09 6.34
CA HIS A 130 -9.53 12.88 7.19
C HIS A 130 -9.41 11.37 7.43
N HIS A 131 -8.64 10.70 6.58
CA HIS A 131 -8.45 9.25 6.60
C HIS A 131 -6.98 8.91 6.55
N LEU A 132 -6.39 8.78 7.74
CA LEU A 132 -5.00 8.44 7.91
C LEU A 132 -4.76 6.97 7.52
N GLN A 133 -4.00 6.75 6.45
CA GLN A 133 -3.59 5.43 5.98
C GLN A 133 -2.08 5.36 5.79
N LEU A 134 -1.34 5.15 6.87
CA LEU A 134 0.13 5.12 6.84
C LEU A 134 0.66 3.95 5.99
N HIS A 135 -0.09 2.83 5.94
CA HIS A 135 0.23 1.67 5.11
C HIS A 135 0.39 2.02 3.63
N ALA A 136 -0.44 2.91 3.07
CA ALA A 136 -0.35 3.28 1.65
C ALA A 136 0.97 4.00 1.33
N VAL A 137 1.43 4.86 2.24
CA VAL A 137 2.72 5.56 2.12
C VAL A 137 3.89 4.59 2.28
N ALA A 138 3.79 3.66 3.24
CA ALA A 138 4.79 2.61 3.41
C ALA A 138 4.90 1.72 2.16
N LEU A 139 3.78 1.35 1.56
CA LEU A 139 3.73 0.59 0.30
C LEU A 139 4.45 1.35 -0.83
N PHE A 140 4.20 2.66 -0.96
CA PHE A 140 4.87 3.51 -1.94
C PHE A 140 6.39 3.50 -1.76
N LEU A 141 6.87 3.78 -0.55
CA LEU A 141 8.30 3.83 -0.25
C LEU A 141 8.97 2.46 -0.46
N ASN A 142 8.32 1.37 -0.07
CA ASN A 142 8.84 0.02 -0.25
C ASN A 142 9.03 -0.34 -1.73
N TYR A 143 8.04 -0.06 -2.59
CA TYR A 143 8.18 -0.31 -4.03
C TYR A 143 9.09 0.69 -4.73
N LEU A 144 9.06 1.96 -4.33
CA LEU A 144 9.97 2.98 -4.84
C LEU A 144 11.42 2.53 -4.66
N ALA A 145 11.77 2.05 -3.47
CA ALA A 145 13.09 1.55 -3.16
C ALA A 145 13.49 0.39 -4.08
N GLN A 146 12.63 -0.61 -4.22
CA GLN A 146 12.89 -1.79 -5.04
C GLN A 146 13.03 -1.44 -6.53
N MET A 147 12.18 -0.56 -7.06
CA MET A 147 12.18 -0.15 -8.47
C MET A 147 13.40 0.72 -8.81
N ILE A 148 13.79 1.64 -7.92
CA ILE A 148 15.03 2.43 -8.10
C ILE A 148 16.27 1.52 -8.07
N LYS A 149 16.30 0.53 -7.15
CA LYS A 149 17.37 -0.48 -7.12
C LYS A 149 17.42 -1.32 -8.40
N ALA A 150 16.28 -1.54 -9.05
CA ALA A 150 16.19 -2.15 -10.37
C ALA A 150 16.47 -1.19 -11.54
N LYS A 151 16.93 0.03 -11.25
CA LYS A 151 17.34 1.08 -12.20
C LYS A 151 16.19 1.81 -12.90
N LEU A 152 14.94 1.71 -12.42
CA LEU A 152 13.86 2.55 -12.92
C LEU A 152 14.06 4.00 -12.43
N LYS A 153 13.96 4.95 -13.36
CA LYS A 153 14.14 6.38 -13.09
C LYS A 153 12.81 7.02 -12.69
N ILE A 154 12.42 6.88 -11.43
CA ILE A 154 11.15 7.39 -10.88
C ILE A 154 11.33 8.78 -10.29
N VAL A 155 12.38 9.02 -9.50
CA VAL A 155 12.69 10.32 -8.87
C VAL A 155 13.72 11.06 -9.72
N LEU A 156 13.51 12.35 -9.96
CA LEU A 156 14.29 13.15 -10.91
C LEU A 156 14.83 14.46 -10.31
N THR A 157 14.12 15.08 -9.37
CA THR A 157 14.43 16.42 -8.86
C THR A 157 14.74 16.44 -7.36
N THR A 158 15.45 17.48 -6.91
CA THR A 158 15.74 17.70 -5.48
C THR A 158 14.48 17.88 -4.64
N SER A 159 13.43 18.50 -5.21
CA SER A 159 12.14 18.65 -4.53
C SER A 159 11.43 17.31 -4.32
N GLU A 160 11.47 16.43 -5.33
CA GLU A 160 10.93 15.06 -5.20
C GLU A 160 11.72 14.25 -4.15
N ILE A 161 13.05 14.37 -4.09
CA ILE A 161 13.88 13.74 -3.06
C ILE A 161 13.49 14.23 -1.67
N SER A 162 13.32 15.55 -1.52
CA SER A 162 12.92 16.16 -0.25
C SER A 162 11.53 15.69 0.19
N LEU A 163 10.59 15.54 -0.75
CA LEU A 163 9.29 14.94 -0.45
C LEU A 163 9.44 13.51 0.06
N VAL A 164 10.24 12.66 -0.61
CA VAL A 164 10.44 11.27 -0.17
C VAL A 164 11.02 11.21 1.24
N GLN A 165 11.99 12.07 1.56
CA GLN A 165 12.52 12.18 2.93
C GLN A 165 11.43 12.61 3.93
N ASN A 166 10.56 13.54 3.55
CA ASN A 166 9.42 13.97 4.37
C ASN A 166 8.39 12.85 4.58
N LEU A 167 8.16 12.00 3.58
CA LEU A 167 7.28 10.83 3.71
C LEU A 167 7.85 9.79 4.69
N VAL A 168 9.18 9.65 4.77
CA VAL A 168 9.82 8.82 5.81
C VAL A 168 9.49 9.35 7.21
N TYR A 169 9.68 10.66 7.44
CA TYR A 169 9.33 11.28 8.72
C TYR A 169 7.83 11.19 9.04
N TYR A 170 6.98 11.24 8.02
CA TYR A 170 5.53 11.09 8.16
C TYR A 170 5.13 9.73 8.74
N ILE A 171 5.79 8.64 8.32
CA ILE A 171 5.45 7.27 8.76
C ILE A 171 6.26 6.75 9.94
N GLU A 172 7.42 7.33 10.26
CA GLU A 172 8.38 6.76 11.23
C GLU A 172 7.77 6.47 12.62
N ARG A 173 6.73 7.20 13.01
CA ARG A 173 6.05 7.10 14.31
C ARG A 173 4.90 6.10 14.33
N SER A 174 4.73 5.25 13.30
CA SER A 174 3.58 4.35 13.18
C SER A 174 3.36 3.44 14.40
N TYR A 175 4.43 3.06 15.10
CA TYR A 175 4.39 2.27 16.35
C TYR A 175 3.51 2.85 17.47
N ARG A 176 3.14 4.13 17.38
CA ARG A 176 2.26 4.80 18.36
C ARG A 176 1.16 5.62 17.71
N THR A 177 0.96 5.49 16.40
CA THR A 177 -0.02 6.27 15.65
C THR A 177 -1.15 5.36 15.20
N PRO A 178 -2.33 5.43 15.84
CA PRO A 178 -3.52 4.75 15.35
C PRO A 178 -3.91 5.24 13.96
N ASP A 179 -4.29 4.32 13.07
CA ASP A 179 -4.70 4.64 11.71
C ASP A 179 -6.01 3.90 11.34
N PHE A 180 -6.47 4.09 10.10
CA PHE A 180 -7.69 3.42 9.60
C PHE A 180 -7.40 2.05 8.95
N GLY A 181 -6.16 1.59 8.98
CA GLY A 181 -5.69 0.35 8.37
C GLY A 181 -5.86 0.32 6.85
N ILE A 182 -5.45 -0.80 6.24
CA ILE A 182 -5.52 -1.01 4.80
C ILE A 182 -6.96 -0.94 4.26
N TRP A 183 -7.96 -1.25 5.08
CA TRP A 183 -9.37 -1.26 4.69
C TRP A 183 -10.05 0.10 4.81
N GLY A 184 -9.40 1.11 5.39
CA GLY A 184 -10.01 2.43 5.59
C GLY A 184 -11.24 2.38 6.49
N ARG A 185 -11.21 1.56 7.56
CA ARG A 185 -12.32 1.39 8.52
C ARG A 185 -11.90 1.52 9.99
N GLY A 186 -10.60 1.57 10.28
CA GLY A 186 -10.08 1.68 11.64
C GLY A 186 -10.46 0.43 12.44
N SER A 187 -11.13 0.60 13.58
CA SER A 187 -11.54 -0.51 14.42
C SER A 187 -12.51 -1.47 13.72
N ARG A 188 -12.62 -2.70 14.21
CA ARG A 188 -13.64 -3.69 13.76
C ARG A 188 -15.06 -3.12 13.78
N HIS A 189 -15.34 -2.14 14.65
CA HIS A 189 -16.66 -1.54 14.77
C HIS A 189 -16.96 -0.53 13.65
N ASN A 190 -15.97 -0.11 12.85
CA ASN A 190 -16.12 0.90 11.81
C ASN A 190 -16.99 2.09 12.24
N ASN A 191 -16.65 2.69 13.37
CA ASN A 191 -17.39 3.79 13.99
C ASN A 191 -16.60 5.11 13.96
N GLY A 192 -15.66 5.23 13.02
CA GLY A 192 -14.74 6.37 12.91
C GLY A 192 -13.53 6.31 13.86
N SER A 193 -13.43 5.30 14.73
CA SER A 193 -12.27 5.15 15.63
C SER A 193 -11.09 4.46 14.93
N SER A 194 -9.93 5.11 14.92
CA SER A 194 -8.65 4.53 14.51
C SER A 194 -8.05 3.62 15.58
N GLU A 195 -7.22 2.66 15.19
CA GLU A 195 -6.50 1.79 16.12
C GLU A 195 -5.09 1.49 15.62
N LEU A 196 -4.20 1.09 16.53
CA LEU A 196 -2.86 0.63 16.15
C LEU A 196 -2.99 -0.77 15.54
N SER A 197 -2.50 -0.92 14.31
CA SER A 197 -2.62 -2.11 13.46
C SER A 197 -1.24 -2.73 13.20
N ALA A 198 -1.09 -4.03 13.46
CA ALA A 198 0.15 -4.75 13.16
C ALA A 198 0.48 -4.72 11.67
N SER A 199 -0.53 -4.79 10.80
CA SER A 199 -0.33 -4.69 9.35
C SER A 199 0.31 -3.36 8.93
N THR A 200 -0.18 -2.22 9.42
CA THR A 200 0.44 -0.90 9.15
C THR A 200 1.84 -0.80 9.75
N VAL A 201 2.02 -1.17 11.02
CA VAL A 201 3.33 -1.07 11.69
C VAL A 201 4.37 -1.93 10.98
N GLY A 202 3.98 -3.12 10.52
CA GLY A 202 4.86 -4.00 9.76
C GLY A 202 5.20 -3.45 8.38
N ALA A 203 4.22 -2.96 7.63
CA ALA A 203 4.45 -2.28 6.36
C ALA A 203 5.45 -1.13 6.51
N VAL A 204 5.26 -0.28 7.53
CA VAL A 204 6.17 0.84 7.84
C VAL A 204 7.56 0.34 8.20
N LYS A 205 7.68 -0.65 9.09
CA LYS A 205 8.97 -1.26 9.44
C LYS A 205 9.74 -1.71 8.19
N SER A 206 9.06 -2.41 7.28
CA SER A 206 9.65 -2.91 6.03
C SER A 206 10.07 -1.75 5.11
N ALA A 207 9.22 -0.75 4.92
CA ALA A 207 9.52 0.42 4.11
C ALA A 207 10.72 1.21 4.64
N LEU A 208 10.79 1.42 5.96
CA LEU A 208 11.91 2.07 6.65
C LEU A 208 13.21 1.30 6.41
N PHE A 209 13.18 -0.03 6.50
CA PHE A 209 14.36 -0.86 6.19
C PHE A 209 14.77 -0.77 4.72
N ALA A 210 13.80 -0.75 3.80
CA ALA A 210 14.06 -0.77 2.37
C ALA A 210 14.67 0.54 1.84
N ILE A 211 14.26 1.69 2.41
CA ILE A 211 14.65 3.02 1.93
C ILE A 211 15.89 3.59 2.62
N ASP A 212 16.27 3.09 3.80
CA ASP A 212 17.39 3.63 4.58
C ASP A 212 18.72 3.55 3.82
N GLY A 213 19.42 4.69 3.75
CA GLY A 213 20.68 4.84 3.02
C GLY A 213 20.55 4.81 1.50
N MET A 214 19.35 4.70 0.93
CA MET A 214 19.17 4.61 -0.51
C MET A 214 19.41 5.94 -1.19
N ASN A 215 20.19 5.93 -2.27
CA ASN A 215 20.32 7.07 -3.19
C ASN A 215 19.22 7.01 -4.27
N LEU A 216 18.31 7.98 -4.25
CA LEU A 216 17.12 7.97 -5.12
C LEU A 216 17.41 8.26 -6.60
N LEU A 217 18.57 8.85 -6.94
CA LEU A 217 18.96 9.10 -8.33
C LEU A 217 19.74 7.92 -8.94
N GLY A 218 20.22 7.01 -8.09
CA GLY A 218 21.00 5.83 -8.46
C GLY A 218 22.24 5.65 -7.58
N PRO A 219 22.90 4.48 -7.65
CA PRO A 219 24.01 4.13 -6.77
C PRO A 219 25.25 5.02 -6.94
N ASP A 220 25.47 5.57 -8.13
CA ASP A 220 26.65 6.38 -8.46
C ASP A 220 26.40 7.90 -8.32
N CYS A 221 25.25 8.29 -7.77
CA CYS A 221 24.87 9.70 -7.65
C CYS A 221 25.41 10.34 -6.36
N ALA A 222 25.36 11.67 -6.30
CA ALA A 222 25.87 12.44 -5.17
C ALA A 222 25.14 12.11 -3.85
N SER A 223 25.84 12.23 -2.73
CA SER A 223 25.33 11.84 -1.40
C SER A 223 24.11 12.63 -0.92
N TRP A 224 23.84 13.81 -1.49
CA TRP A 224 22.69 14.63 -1.11
C TRP A 224 21.34 14.02 -1.53
N SER A 225 21.33 13.04 -2.45
CA SER A 225 20.12 12.32 -2.85
C SER A 225 19.88 11.03 -2.05
N SER A 226 20.63 10.84 -0.95
CA SER A 226 20.44 9.74 0.00
C SER A 226 19.31 10.03 0.99
N ILE A 227 18.48 9.02 1.25
CA ILE A 227 17.42 9.06 2.26
C ILE A 227 17.92 8.39 3.54
N TYR A 228 17.56 8.97 4.68
CA TYR A 228 17.96 8.46 6.00
C TYR A 228 16.75 8.23 6.89
N VAL A 229 16.81 7.13 7.64
CA VAL A 229 15.79 6.73 8.62
C VAL A 229 16.35 6.85 10.03
N ASP A 230 15.51 7.28 10.98
CA ASP A 230 15.83 7.19 12.40
C ASP A 230 15.85 5.73 12.87
N ARG A 231 17.03 5.25 13.29
CA ARG A 231 17.23 3.88 13.78
C ARG A 231 16.40 3.57 15.03
N ASP A 232 16.13 4.57 15.87
CA ASP A 232 15.28 4.40 17.05
C ASP A 232 13.83 4.20 16.63
N ALA A 233 13.34 5.00 15.68
CA ALA A 233 12.02 4.84 15.10
C ALA A 233 11.86 3.45 14.47
N PHE A 234 12.83 2.99 13.66
CA PHE A 234 12.83 1.63 13.10
C PHE A 234 12.75 0.56 14.20
N SER A 235 13.57 0.69 15.25
CA SER A 235 13.63 -0.27 16.36
C SER A 235 12.33 -0.31 17.17
N ARG A 236 11.68 0.83 17.36
CA ARG A 236 10.36 0.93 18.02
C ARG A 236 9.27 0.26 17.20
N ASN A 237 9.20 0.53 15.88
CA ASN A 237 8.25 -0.16 14.99
C ASN A 237 8.46 -1.67 15.00
N ARG A 238 9.72 -2.13 14.96
CA ARG A 238 10.05 -3.56 15.06
C ARG A 238 9.53 -4.17 16.36
N ARG A 239 9.86 -3.56 17.50
CA ARG A 239 9.46 -4.07 18.82
C ARG A 239 7.94 -4.09 18.96
N THR A 240 7.27 -3.01 18.60
CA THR A 240 5.81 -2.92 18.67
C THR A 240 5.13 -3.95 17.78
N LEU A 241 5.65 -4.21 16.57
CA LEU A 241 5.13 -5.28 15.71
C LEU A 241 5.21 -6.65 16.41
N GLU A 242 6.38 -6.98 16.97
CA GLU A 242 6.60 -8.23 17.70
C GLU A 242 5.71 -8.35 18.96
N GLU A 243 5.34 -7.22 19.58
CA GLU A 243 4.43 -7.16 20.74
C GLU A 243 2.93 -7.29 20.37
N ILE A 244 2.50 -6.81 19.19
CA ILE A 244 1.09 -6.89 18.75
C ILE A 244 0.79 -8.28 18.19
N LEU A 245 1.72 -8.87 17.44
CA LEU A 245 1.53 -10.19 16.85
C LEU A 245 1.32 -11.27 17.94
N PRO A 246 0.46 -12.28 17.70
CA PRO A 246 -0.19 -12.63 16.43
C PRO A 246 -1.53 -11.92 16.17
N LYS A 247 -1.89 -10.90 16.95
CA LYS A 247 -3.11 -10.14 16.71
C LYS A 247 -2.90 -9.09 15.61
N GLU A 248 -3.99 -8.64 15.01
CA GLU A 248 -3.95 -7.47 14.14
C GLU A 248 -4.02 -6.18 14.96
N SER A 249 -4.95 -6.09 15.91
CA SER A 249 -5.19 -4.87 16.66
C SER A 249 -5.93 -5.13 17.97
N LYS A 250 -6.31 -4.06 18.68
CA LYS A 250 -7.12 -4.16 19.91
C LYS A 250 -8.48 -4.82 19.66
N SER A 251 -9.14 -4.47 18.55
CA SER A 251 -10.51 -4.94 18.26
C SER A 251 -10.56 -6.14 17.29
N LYS A 252 -9.49 -6.37 16.51
CA LYS A 252 -9.40 -7.48 15.55
C LYS A 252 -8.47 -8.58 16.07
N SER A 253 -9.02 -9.78 16.24
CA SER A 253 -8.23 -10.97 16.63
C SER A 253 -7.13 -11.26 15.61
N THR A 254 -7.45 -11.13 14.32
CA THR A 254 -6.55 -11.27 13.17
C THR A 254 -7.21 -10.56 11.98
N ASP A 255 -6.44 -10.36 10.90
CA ASP A 255 -6.86 -9.70 9.67
C ASP A 255 -6.01 -10.23 8.49
N SER A 256 -6.60 -10.40 7.31
CA SER A 256 -5.89 -10.86 6.12
C SER A 256 -4.84 -9.84 5.63
N ALA A 257 -4.94 -8.59 6.06
CA ALA A 257 -3.90 -7.58 5.91
C ALA A 257 -2.54 -8.05 6.47
N LEU A 258 -2.54 -8.89 7.51
CA LEU A 258 -1.33 -9.48 8.07
C LEU A 258 -0.57 -10.35 7.07
N ILE A 259 -1.25 -10.95 6.08
CA ILE A 259 -0.58 -11.74 5.03
C ILE A 259 0.43 -10.87 4.29
N SER A 260 0.06 -9.64 3.95
CA SER A 260 0.95 -8.71 3.25
C SER A 260 2.17 -8.32 4.09
N THR A 261 1.99 -8.26 5.40
CA THR A 261 3.02 -7.90 6.38
C THR A 261 3.98 -9.05 6.67
N LEU A 262 3.45 -10.25 6.84
CA LEU A 262 4.20 -11.48 7.13
C LEU A 262 4.89 -12.00 5.86
N SER A 263 4.28 -11.82 4.70
CA SER A 263 4.72 -12.31 3.39
C SER A 263 4.91 -11.15 2.41
N TYR A 264 4.71 -11.39 1.12
CA TYR A 264 4.79 -10.37 0.07
C TYR A 264 3.71 -9.28 0.26
N PRO A 265 4.06 -7.99 0.18
CA PRO A 265 5.35 -7.46 -0.27
C PRO A 265 6.33 -7.06 0.84
N PHE A 266 5.96 -7.16 2.12
CA PHE A 266 6.74 -6.52 3.19
C PHE A 266 7.74 -7.43 3.90
N PHE A 267 7.43 -8.73 4.05
CA PHE A 267 8.30 -9.71 4.73
C PHE A 267 8.86 -9.19 6.07
N SER A 268 7.97 -8.59 6.86
CA SER A 268 8.36 -7.79 8.03
C SER A 268 8.89 -8.62 9.18
N ILE A 269 8.64 -9.93 9.20
CA ILE A 269 9.11 -10.87 10.22
C ILE A 269 9.82 -12.02 9.51
N ALA A 270 10.89 -12.55 10.11
CA ALA A 270 11.59 -13.69 9.56
C ALA A 270 10.71 -14.95 9.57
N ASN A 271 10.62 -15.64 8.43
CA ASN A 271 9.79 -16.85 8.24
C ASN A 271 10.14 -18.00 9.21
N SER A 272 11.39 -18.05 9.69
CA SER A 272 11.86 -19.04 10.66
C SER A 272 11.43 -18.77 12.10
N SER A 273 10.88 -17.59 12.39
CA SER A 273 10.46 -17.22 13.74
C SER A 273 9.16 -17.90 14.14
N THR A 274 9.04 -18.23 15.43
CA THR A 274 7.80 -18.76 16.02
C THR A 274 6.63 -17.80 15.84
N ILE A 275 6.87 -16.49 16.01
CA ILE A 275 5.86 -15.44 15.85
C ILE A 275 5.25 -15.47 14.44
N TYR A 276 6.07 -15.64 13.39
CA TYR A 276 5.58 -15.76 12.02
C TYR A 276 4.66 -16.99 11.86
N GLN A 277 5.09 -18.15 12.35
CA GLN A 277 4.34 -19.40 12.20
C GLN A 277 3.00 -19.32 12.94
N GLU A 278 3.00 -18.82 14.17
CA GLU A 278 1.79 -18.62 14.97
C GLU A 278 0.82 -17.62 14.32
N SER A 279 1.35 -16.49 13.83
CA SER A 279 0.53 -15.45 13.18
C SER A 279 -0.09 -15.96 11.88
N MET A 280 0.69 -16.62 11.03
CA MET A 280 0.21 -17.18 9.76
C MET A 280 -0.78 -18.32 9.99
N GLN A 281 -0.53 -19.18 10.97
CA GLN A 281 -1.46 -20.25 11.34
C GLN A 281 -2.79 -19.67 11.83
N LYS A 282 -2.75 -18.61 12.64
CA LYS A 282 -3.95 -17.93 13.12
C LYS A 282 -4.77 -17.32 11.97
N VAL A 283 -4.10 -16.65 11.03
CA VAL A 283 -4.74 -16.13 9.81
C VAL A 283 -5.43 -17.26 9.03
N ARG A 284 -4.74 -18.38 8.80
CA ARG A 284 -5.31 -19.55 8.11
C ARG A 284 -6.54 -20.10 8.82
N VAL A 285 -6.43 -20.38 10.11
CA VAL A 285 -7.51 -21.02 10.88
C VAL A 285 -8.75 -20.12 10.99
N GLU A 286 -8.58 -18.82 11.20
CA GLU A 286 -9.73 -17.93 11.43
C GLU A 286 -10.33 -17.37 10.11
N LEU A 287 -9.51 -17.14 9.08
CA LEU A 287 -9.93 -16.37 7.90
C LEU A 287 -10.02 -17.18 6.60
N GLU A 288 -9.41 -18.35 6.51
CA GLU A 288 -9.50 -19.18 5.29
C GLU A 288 -10.92 -19.71 5.09
N ARG A 289 -11.36 -19.69 3.83
CA ARG A 289 -12.64 -20.20 3.31
C ARG A 289 -12.36 -20.99 2.04
N SER A 290 -13.38 -21.62 1.48
CA SER A 290 -13.27 -22.44 0.26
C SER A 290 -12.65 -21.71 -0.94
N ASN A 291 -12.88 -20.40 -1.07
CA ASN A 291 -12.45 -19.59 -2.21
C ASN A 291 -11.34 -18.57 -1.87
N GLY A 292 -10.72 -18.65 -0.70
CA GLY A 292 -9.67 -17.70 -0.29
C GLY A 292 -9.80 -17.26 1.15
N TYR A 293 -9.50 -15.98 1.42
CA TYR A 293 -9.49 -15.43 2.77
C TYR A 293 -10.50 -14.30 2.88
N ILE A 294 -11.29 -14.30 3.95
CA ILE A 294 -12.07 -13.12 4.35
C ILE A 294 -11.13 -12.07 4.96
N ARG A 295 -11.56 -10.81 5.03
CA ARG A 295 -10.71 -9.72 5.55
C ARG A 295 -10.47 -9.85 7.05
N TYR A 296 -11.52 -9.86 7.83
CA TYR A 296 -11.51 -10.13 9.27
C TYR A 296 -12.92 -10.59 9.68
N SER A 297 -13.06 -11.16 10.87
CA SER A 297 -14.37 -11.61 11.35
C SER A 297 -15.31 -10.46 11.66
N LYS A 298 -16.61 -10.65 11.38
CA LYS A 298 -17.69 -9.67 11.61
C LYS A 298 -17.54 -8.44 10.73
N ASP A 299 -17.17 -8.68 9.49
CA ASP A 299 -16.99 -7.67 8.49
C ASP A 299 -18.22 -7.57 7.60
N GLY A 300 -18.99 -6.50 7.76
CA GLY A 300 -20.21 -6.29 6.98
C GLY A 300 -19.96 -5.90 5.52
N LEU A 301 -18.77 -5.45 5.12
CA LEU A 301 -18.60 -4.83 3.80
C LEU A 301 -19.00 -5.75 2.65
N GLY A 302 -19.91 -5.28 1.81
CA GLY A 302 -20.35 -6.01 0.62
C GLY A 302 -21.23 -7.23 0.93
N THR A 303 -21.72 -7.33 2.17
CA THR A 303 -22.74 -8.31 2.57
C THR A 303 -24.14 -7.72 2.38
N CYS A 304 -25.15 -8.57 2.17
CA CYS A 304 -26.53 -8.13 1.96
C CYS A 304 -27.19 -7.46 3.18
N VAL A 305 -26.53 -7.49 4.35
CA VAL A 305 -27.03 -6.94 5.61
C VAL A 305 -26.32 -5.64 5.99
N GLU A 306 -25.26 -5.23 5.27
CA GLU A 306 -24.66 -3.92 5.48
C GLU A 306 -25.59 -2.85 4.93
N ASP A 307 -25.89 -1.84 5.75
CA ASP A 307 -26.54 -0.63 5.29
C ASP A 307 -25.54 0.19 4.47
N GLU A 308 -25.59 0.01 3.15
CA GLU A 308 -24.72 0.71 2.24
C GLU A 308 -24.87 2.23 2.37
N THR A 309 -26.02 2.77 2.81
CA THR A 309 -26.27 4.23 2.84
C THR A 309 -25.43 4.97 3.88
N ARG A 310 -24.79 4.27 4.82
CA ARG A 310 -23.99 4.84 5.90
C ARG A 310 -22.52 4.47 5.79
N GLY A 311 -21.66 5.37 6.26
CA GLY A 311 -20.21 5.13 6.32
C GLY A 311 -19.73 4.32 7.53
N HIS A 312 -20.56 4.25 8.57
CA HIS A 312 -20.22 3.67 9.86
C HIS A 312 -21.30 2.69 10.32
N TYR A 313 -20.88 1.64 11.04
CA TYR A 313 -21.81 0.68 11.62
C TYR A 313 -22.43 1.24 12.91
N GLU A 314 -23.68 0.90 13.16
CA GLU A 314 -24.27 0.98 14.49
C GLU A 314 -23.70 -0.11 15.40
N PRO A 315 -23.62 0.12 16.72
CA PRO A 315 -23.07 -0.85 17.67
C PRO A 315 -23.73 -2.24 17.65
N HIS A 316 -24.99 -2.34 17.23
CA HIS A 316 -25.74 -3.60 17.22
C HIS A 316 -25.49 -4.43 15.95
N GLU A 317 -25.03 -3.82 14.85
CA GLU A 317 -24.88 -4.48 13.55
C GLU A 317 -23.79 -5.57 13.54
N LEU A 318 -22.76 -5.45 14.38
CA LEU A 318 -21.68 -6.45 14.46
C LEU A 318 -22.17 -7.86 14.84
N ARG A 319 -23.34 -7.97 15.47
CA ARG A 319 -23.95 -9.27 15.77
C ARG A 319 -24.55 -9.92 14.53
N ASN A 320 -25.02 -9.11 13.58
CA ASN A 320 -25.61 -9.57 12.32
C ASN A 320 -24.54 -10.06 11.35
N PHE A 321 -23.32 -9.55 11.46
CA PHE A 321 -22.19 -9.96 10.64
C PHE A 321 -21.47 -11.23 11.15
N ASP A 322 -21.94 -11.86 12.23
CA ASP A 322 -21.28 -13.06 12.75
C ASP A 322 -21.47 -14.24 11.79
N LYS A 323 -20.35 -14.74 11.23
CA LYS A 323 -20.30 -15.90 10.31
C LYS A 323 -21.10 -15.72 9.02
N ILE A 324 -21.19 -14.49 8.54
CA ILE A 324 -21.85 -14.18 7.28
C ILE A 324 -20.93 -14.41 6.07
N GLU A 325 -19.60 -14.44 6.30
CA GLU A 325 -18.54 -14.42 5.28
C GLU A 325 -18.02 -15.78 4.81
#